data_AF-A0A966YZM1-F1
#
_entry.id   AF-A0A966YZM1-F1
#
_cell.length_a   1.000
_cell.length_b   1.000
_cell.length_c   1.000
_cell.angle_alpha   90.00
_cell.angle_beta   90.00
_cell.angle_gamma   90.00
#
_symmetry.space_group_name_H-M   'P 1'
#
loop_
_entity.id
_entity.type
_entity.pdbx_description
1 polymer ?
#
loop_
_entity_poly.entity_id
_entity_poly.type
_entity_poly.pdbx_seq_one_letter_code
_entity_poly.pdbx_strand_id
1 'polypeptide(L)' 'IKAVYGGDLCTYRDPERFYSYRRETPTGRFASLIWFNPKS' A
#
# COMPACT_ATOMS: atom_id res chain seq x y z
N ILE A 1 4.81 5.22 22.73
CA ILE A 1 4.51 4.34 21.57
C ILE A 1 4.65 2.90 22.04
N LYS A 2 3.64 2.05 21.83
CA LYS A 2 3.69 0.62 22.26
C LYS A 2 4.07 -0.34 21.13
N ALA A 3 3.70 -0.03 19.89
CA ALA A 3 4.14 -0.79 18.71
C ALA A 3 3.92 0.01 17.41
N VAL A 4 4.74 -0.29 16.40
CA VAL A 4 4.62 0.20 15.01
C VAL A 4 4.95 -1.00 14.11
N TYR A 5 4.19 -1.19 13.02
CA TYR A 5 4.33 -2.35 12.14
C TYR A 5 4.27 -1.93 10.66
N GLY A 6 4.84 -2.78 9.80
CA GLY A 6 4.89 -2.56 8.36
C GLY A 6 6.03 -1.63 7.94
N GLY A 7 6.04 -1.22 6.66
CA GLY A 7 7.09 -0.38 6.07
C GLY A 7 8.19 -1.13 5.34
N ASP A 8 8.16 -2.47 5.33
CA ASP A 8 9.19 -3.30 4.69
C ASP A 8 9.03 -3.44 3.17
N LEU A 9 7.93 -2.92 2.60
CA LEU A 9 7.61 -3.04 1.18
C LEU A 9 7.89 -1.73 0.42
N CYS A 10 8.36 -1.86 -0.82
CA CYS A 10 8.69 -0.72 -1.68
C CYS A 10 7.98 -0.86 -3.03
N THR A 11 7.03 0.04 -3.32
CA THR A 11 6.24 0.00 -4.58
C THR A 11 7.10 0.14 -5.83
N TYR A 12 8.25 0.81 -5.75
CA TYR A 12 9.17 0.99 -6.87
C TYR A 12 9.96 -0.29 -7.18
N ARG A 13 10.43 -1.02 -6.15
CA ARG A 13 11.35 -2.15 -6.30
C ARG A 13 10.65 -3.47 -6.66
N ASP A 14 9.35 -3.58 -6.45
CA ASP A 14 8.58 -4.80 -6.67
C ASP A 14 7.47 -4.55 -7.72
N PRO A 15 7.82 -4.60 -9.02
CA PRO A 15 6.92 -4.24 -10.11
C PRO A 15 5.82 -5.26 -10.38
N GLU A 16 6.02 -6.53 -10.02
CA GLU A 16 5.03 -7.60 -10.24
C GLU A 16 3.82 -7.46 -9.30
N ARG A 17 4.03 -6.84 -8.13
CA ARG A 17 3.00 -6.70 -7.10
C ARG A 17 2.41 -5.29 -7.02
N PHE A 18 3.15 -4.25 -7.41
CA PHE A 18 2.75 -2.87 -7.15
C PHE A 18 2.83 -1.94 -8.35
N TYR A 19 1.80 -1.12 -8.57
CA TYR A 19 1.91 0.14 -9.32
C TYR A 19 2.89 1.11 -8.66
N SER A 20 3.68 1.84 -9.46
CA SER A 20 4.57 2.90 -8.99
C SER A 20 4.69 4.02 -10.01
N TYR A 21 4.17 5.20 -9.66
CA TYR A 21 4.19 6.38 -10.53
C TYR A 21 5.62 6.80 -10.92
N ARG A 22 6.58 6.65 -10.01
CA ARG A 22 7.99 6.96 -10.27
C ARG A 22 8.62 6.04 -11.31
N ARG A 23 8.14 4.79 -11.41
CA ARG A 23 8.65 3.80 -12.36
C ARG A 23 7.94 3.92 -13.70
N GLU A 24 6.62 4.11 -13.69
CA GLU A 24 5.79 4.10 -14.89
C GLU A 24 4.71 5.19 -14.80
N THR A 25 4.60 5.97 -15.87
CA THR A 25 3.56 6.98 -16.02
C THR A 25 2.95 6.90 -17.43
N PRO A 26 1.61 6.76 -17.57
CA PRO A 26 0.60 6.65 -16.51
C PRO A 26 0.52 5.23 -15.89
N THR A 27 0.01 5.13 -14.66
CA THR A 27 -0.16 3.84 -13.94
C THR A 27 -1.37 3.89 -13.01
N GLY A 28 -1.76 2.75 -12.45
CA GLY A 28 -2.87 2.61 -11.49
C GLY A 28 -2.61 3.27 -10.12
N ARG A 29 -3.55 3.10 -9.18
CA ARG A 29 -3.44 3.60 -7.79
C ARG A 29 -3.89 2.53 -6.80
N PHE A 30 -3.26 2.53 -5.63
CA PHE A 30 -3.70 1.76 -4.48
C PHE A 30 -4.38 2.67 -3.45
N ALA A 31 -5.12 2.05 -2.54
CA ALA A 31 -5.66 2.69 -1.36
C ALA A 31 -5.38 1.81 -0.13
N SER A 32 -5.14 2.45 1.01
CA SER A 32 -5.11 1.78 2.32
C SER A 32 -6.39 2.13 3.04
N LEU A 33 -7.13 1.12 3.48
CA LEU A 33 -8.43 1.29 4.10
C LEU A 33 -8.42 0.71 5.52
N ILE A 34 -9.11 1.38 6.43
CA ILE A 34 -9.35 0.92 7.80
C ILE A 34 -10.77 1.26 8.18
N TRP A 35 -11.46 0.32 8.81
CA TRP A 35 -12.81 0.52 9.30
C TRP A 35 -13.08 -0.38 10.50
N PHE A 36 -14.04 0.03 11.33
CA PHE A 36 -14.63 -0.87 12.32
C PHE A 36 -15.67 -1.73 11.62
N ASN A 37 -15.65 -3.04 11.88
CA ASN A 37 -16.71 -3.91 11.42
C ASN A 37 -17.99 -3.60 12.22
N PRO A 38 -19.13 -3.26 11.58
CA PRO A 38 -20.38 -3.13 12.31
C PRO A 38 -20.72 -4.45 13.01
N LYS A 39 -21.16 -4.35 14.27
CA LYS A 39 -21.61 -5.53 15.04
C LYS A 39 -22.89 -6.07 14.42
N SER A 40 -22.95 -7.40 14.29
CA SER A 40 -24.20 -8.16 14.08
C SER A 40 -25.09 -8.10 15.31
#